data_AF-A0A1Y1VKE5-F1
#
_entry.id   AF-A0A1Y1VKE5-F1
#
_cell.length_a   1.000
_cell.length_b   1.000
_cell.length_c   1.000
_cell.angle_alpha   90.00
_cell.angle_beta   90.00
_cell.angle_gamma   90.00
#
_symmetry.space_group_name_H-M   'P 1'
#
loop_
_entity.id
_entity.type
_entity.pdbx_description
1 polymer ?
#
loop_
_entity_poly.entity_id
_entity_poly.type
_entity_poly.pdbx_seq_one_letter_code
_entity_poly.pdbx_strand_id
1 'polypeptide(L)'
;MSNFGIPFANNSDDIDIIENENSVILQNHNDDIEFDPDENLMDLDNNNKNNNNNNNNNNNNNNNNNNNNNNNNNNNNNNNNNNNNNNNNKRNIKADDWEKIEEWLKELYNGEPVPLYEKNEETYYALSTMMWKSIEQNTFLKITKGDIRNKLKLEYEIKAEKYQKILNSIGLNKSSLPLAIKKKLSALVELIMKLELDTFELGSLQTAICDNNITRINNKQKIKEQEKQIKELQTQKKSLSNNLKLLKNILLEYENNEEICSQRIEEWISNTQMLDHKEKEYEERILTGRTRLNNLVPEESLSLLQFNVLNEIENIISDLNEEINEKRNRVMSIEDLPSDMALAKLKYAEAKQQLEILRKIREEKVKNMARQIF
;
A
#
# COMPACT_ATOMS: atom_id res chain seq x y z
N MET A 1 -13.94 67.94 29.52
CA MET A 1 -14.54 66.60 29.45
C MET A 1 -13.41 65.64 29.09
N SER A 2 -12.64 65.21 30.09
CA SER A 2 -12.68 63.84 30.69
C SER A 2 -12.16 62.80 29.69
N ASN A 3 -10.86 62.51 29.61
CA ASN A 3 -9.93 61.93 30.61
C ASN A 3 -10.47 60.63 31.21
N PHE A 4 -9.88 59.49 30.82
CA PHE A 4 -9.60 58.33 31.68
C PHE A 4 -8.67 57.36 30.94
N GLY A 5 -7.38 57.46 31.24
CA GLY A 5 -6.52 56.28 31.28
C GLY A 5 -6.52 55.74 32.71
N ILE A 6 -6.35 54.42 32.88
CA ILE A 6 -5.70 53.82 34.06
C ILE A 6 -4.93 52.57 33.60
N PRO A 7 -3.63 52.47 33.93
CA PRO A 7 -2.80 51.26 33.87
C PRO A 7 -2.64 50.61 35.27
N PHE A 8 -2.29 49.32 35.33
CA PHE A 8 -1.67 48.61 36.47
C PHE A 8 -1.00 47.34 35.88
N ALA A 9 0.32 47.09 35.90
CA ALA A 9 1.35 47.06 36.94
C ALA A 9 1.30 45.84 37.89
N ASN A 10 2.27 44.93 37.68
CA ASN A 10 3.11 44.15 38.61
C ASN A 10 2.51 43.13 39.59
N ASN A 11 3.05 41.90 39.53
CA ASN A 11 3.89 41.26 40.57
C ASN A 11 4.56 40.03 39.92
N SER A 12 5.88 39.97 39.79
CA SER A 12 6.94 39.72 40.79
C SER A 12 7.07 38.25 41.20
N ASP A 13 8.26 37.74 40.90
CA ASP A 13 9.05 36.76 41.64
C ASP A 13 8.95 35.26 41.32
N ASP A 14 10.17 34.69 41.34
CA ASP A 14 10.56 33.29 41.47
C ASP A 14 10.65 32.45 40.18
N ILE A 15 11.86 32.34 39.61
CA ILE A 15 12.74 31.16 39.86
C ILE A 15 14.06 31.32 39.08
N ASP A 16 15.14 31.22 39.84
CA ASP A 16 16.54 31.15 39.44
C ASP A 16 16.88 29.95 38.51
N ILE A 17 17.74 30.24 37.53
CA ILE A 17 19.06 29.61 37.27
C ILE A 17 19.21 28.16 37.76
N ILE A 18 19.32 27.19 36.84
CA ILE A 18 20.49 26.29 36.70
C ILE A 18 20.62 25.89 35.22
N GLU A 19 21.48 26.61 34.49
CA GLU A 19 22.30 26.01 33.44
C GLU A 19 23.30 25.06 34.12
N ASN A 20 23.43 23.82 33.68
CA ASN A 20 24.63 23.31 33.03
C ASN A 20 24.64 21.78 32.90
N GLU A 21 25.40 21.33 31.89
CA GLU A 21 25.99 19.99 31.76
C GLU A 21 25.07 18.86 31.26
N ASN A 22 24.99 18.74 29.93
CA ASN A 22 25.53 17.56 29.22
C ASN A 22 25.39 17.74 27.71
N SER A 23 26.23 18.61 27.16
CA SER A 23 26.43 18.80 25.71
C SER A 23 27.78 18.23 25.28
N VAL A 24 28.04 16.95 25.48
CA VAL A 24 29.18 16.25 24.84
C VAL A 24 28.78 14.79 24.73
N ILE A 25 28.46 14.31 23.52
CA ILE A 25 29.03 13.14 22.81
C ILE A 25 28.27 13.06 21.46
N LEU A 26 28.72 13.82 20.47
CA LEU A 26 28.49 13.53 19.06
C LEU A 26 29.87 13.29 18.44
N GLN A 27 30.24 12.02 18.33
CA GLN A 27 31.34 11.59 17.48
C GLN A 27 30.84 10.47 16.58
N ASN A 28 30.61 10.86 15.32
CA ASN A 28 31.10 10.20 14.12
C ASN A 28 31.11 8.66 14.11
N HIS A 29 30.08 8.08 13.49
CA HIS A 29 30.26 6.92 12.62
C HIS A 29 29.39 7.11 11.38
N ASN A 30 30.01 7.66 10.33
CA ASN A 30 29.63 7.40 8.95
C ASN A 30 30.37 6.13 8.57
N ASP A 31 29.68 4.99 8.58
CA ASP A 31 30.11 3.80 7.88
C ASP A 31 28.98 3.38 6.94
N ASP A 32 29.37 3.11 5.72
CA ASP A 32 28.55 2.84 4.55
C ASP A 32 27.52 1.72 4.79
N ILE A 33 26.24 2.04 4.58
CA ILE A 33 25.18 1.03 4.45
C ILE A 33 24.80 0.99 2.97
N GLU A 34 25.42 0.05 2.28
CA GLU A 34 25.10 -0.40 0.93
C GLU A 34 23.66 -0.94 0.93
N PHE A 35 22.80 -0.30 0.12
CA PHE A 35 21.38 -0.63 0.00
C PHE A 35 21.19 -1.67 -1.09
N ASP A 36 21.03 -2.93 -0.70
CA ASP A 36 20.67 -4.04 -1.59
C ASP A 36 19.14 -4.05 -1.81
N PRO A 37 18.62 -3.92 -3.06
CA PRO A 37 17.19 -3.68 -3.28
C PRO A 37 16.31 -4.93 -3.40
N ASP A 38 16.84 -6.16 -3.22
CA ASP A 38 16.11 -7.39 -3.58
C ASP A 38 15.79 -8.35 -2.40
N GLU A 39 15.34 -7.84 -1.25
CA GLU A 39 14.67 -8.67 -0.23
C GLU A 39 13.32 -8.07 0.22
N ASN A 40 12.29 -8.32 -0.60
CA ASN A 40 10.89 -8.32 -0.16
C ASN A 40 10.12 -9.34 -0.99
N LEU A 41 10.10 -10.60 -0.55
CA LEU A 41 9.01 -11.52 -0.85
C LEU A 41 8.57 -12.22 0.44
N MET A 42 7.44 -11.75 0.97
CA MET A 42 6.67 -12.48 1.98
C MET A 42 6.00 -13.69 1.31
N ASP A 43 6.29 -14.88 1.80
CA ASP A 43 5.39 -16.04 1.70
C ASP A 43 4.84 -16.33 3.11
N LEU A 44 3.64 -15.82 3.37
CA LEU A 44 2.81 -16.21 4.50
C LEU A 44 1.65 -17.03 3.97
N ASP A 45 1.80 -18.35 3.96
CA ASP A 45 0.68 -19.27 3.74
C ASP A 45 0.55 -20.31 4.87
N ASN A 46 -0.47 -20.06 5.69
CA ASN A 46 -1.61 -20.95 5.92
C ASN A 46 -1.33 -22.34 6.54
N ASN A 47 -1.47 -22.41 7.88
CA ASN A 47 -1.54 -23.67 8.61
C ASN A 47 -2.75 -23.65 9.55
N ASN A 48 -3.93 -23.98 9.02
CA ASN A 48 -5.15 -24.23 9.79
C ASN A 48 -5.45 -25.75 9.76
N LYS A 49 -5.06 -26.44 10.83
CA LYS A 49 -5.48 -27.82 11.15
C LYS A 49 -5.94 -27.87 12.59
N ASN A 50 -6.91 -28.75 12.84
CA ASN A 50 -7.55 -29.12 14.12
C ASN A 50 -8.67 -28.18 14.59
N ASN A 51 -9.83 -28.63 15.08
CA ASN A 51 -10.30 -29.94 15.48
C ASN A 51 -11.83 -29.80 15.68
N ASN A 52 -12.68 -30.64 15.09
CA ASN A 52 -14.07 -30.71 15.54
C ASN A 52 -14.48 -32.16 15.68
N ASN A 53 -14.39 -32.65 16.91
CA ASN A 53 -14.78 -33.99 17.31
C ASN A 53 -15.89 -33.89 18.38
N ASN A 54 -17.08 -34.26 17.94
CA ASN A 54 -18.00 -35.19 18.59
C ASN A 54 -18.92 -34.77 19.76
N ASN A 55 -20.08 -35.43 19.68
CA ASN A 55 -21.05 -35.83 20.70
C ASN A 55 -22.16 -34.82 21.05
N ASN A 56 -23.34 -34.91 20.46
CA ASN A 56 -24.36 -35.98 20.48
C ASN A 56 -25.10 -36.12 21.83
N ASN A 57 -26.41 -35.94 21.71
CA ASN A 57 -27.48 -36.74 22.28
C ASN A 57 -28.24 -36.27 23.54
N ASN A 58 -29.56 -36.27 23.32
CA ASN A 58 -30.64 -36.74 24.20
C ASN A 58 -30.96 -35.96 25.49
N ASN A 59 -32.21 -35.49 25.61
CA ASN A 59 -33.28 -36.18 26.37
C ASN A 59 -34.58 -35.35 26.26
N ASN A 60 -35.53 -35.73 25.42
CA ASN A 60 -36.76 -36.44 25.77
C ASN A 60 -37.31 -36.30 27.21
N ASN A 61 -38.58 -35.93 27.22
CA ASN A 61 -39.67 -36.38 28.10
C ASN A 61 -39.88 -35.74 29.48
N ASN A 62 -41.07 -35.15 29.62
CA ASN A 62 -42.22 -35.73 30.35
C ASN A 62 -42.89 -34.75 31.33
N ASN A 63 -44.16 -34.44 31.01
CA ASN A 63 -45.33 -34.54 31.90
C ASN A 63 -45.35 -33.75 33.21
N ASN A 64 -46.34 -32.84 33.34
CA ASN A 64 -47.69 -33.18 33.80
C ASN A 64 -48.27 -32.06 34.68
N ASN A 65 -49.57 -31.86 34.47
CA ASN A 65 -50.60 -31.52 35.45
C ASN A 65 -50.74 -30.07 35.98
N ASN A 66 -51.76 -29.40 35.41
CA ASN A 66 -53.06 -29.20 36.07
C ASN A 66 -53.11 -28.35 37.35
N ASN A 67 -53.77 -27.20 37.30
CA ASN A 67 -55.23 -27.09 37.54
C ASN A 67 -55.60 -25.64 37.96
N ASN A 68 -56.77 -25.20 37.51
CA ASN A 68 -57.69 -24.23 38.13
C ASN A 68 -57.14 -22.97 38.83
N ASN A 69 -57.65 -21.80 38.45
CA ASN A 69 -59.00 -21.41 38.87
C ASN A 69 -59.50 -20.16 38.15
N ASN A 70 -60.79 -20.24 37.84
CA ASN A 70 -61.71 -19.26 37.31
C ASN A 70 -61.85 -18.04 38.25
N ASN A 71 -61.79 -16.82 37.72
CA ASN A 71 -62.77 -15.82 38.14
C ASN A 71 -63.03 -14.77 37.04
N ASN A 72 -64.23 -14.90 36.50
CA ASN A 72 -64.93 -13.96 35.65
C ASN A 72 -65.35 -12.72 36.47
N ASN A 73 -65.05 -11.51 36.00
CA ASN A 73 -66.02 -10.41 36.15
C ASN A 73 -65.85 -9.34 35.06
N ASN A 74 -66.61 -9.53 33.99
CA ASN A 74 -67.53 -8.55 33.41
C ASN A 74 -67.30 -7.06 33.78
N ASN A 75 -66.89 -6.26 32.79
CA ASN A 75 -67.62 -5.01 32.55
C ASN A 75 -67.68 -4.70 31.06
N ASN A 76 -68.91 -4.62 30.60
CA ASN A 76 -69.34 -4.34 29.25
C ASN A 76 -69.37 -2.83 29.01
N ASN A 77 -69.04 -2.45 27.77
CA ASN A 77 -69.83 -1.54 26.93
C ASN A 77 -69.14 -0.24 26.46
N ASN A 78 -69.41 0.03 25.18
CA ASN A 78 -69.26 1.28 24.42
C ASN A 78 -67.83 1.58 23.90
N ASN A 79 -67.61 1.92 22.63
CA ASN A 79 -68.48 2.60 21.69
C ASN A 79 -67.99 2.36 20.25
N ASN A 80 -68.94 2.11 19.35
CA ASN A 80 -68.78 1.98 17.92
C ASN A 80 -68.68 3.38 17.29
N ASN A 81 -67.48 3.85 16.92
CA ASN A 81 -67.30 4.82 15.83
C ASN A 81 -65.80 5.10 15.53
N ASN A 82 -65.14 4.38 14.60
CA ASN A 82 -64.02 4.98 13.86
C ASN A 82 -63.58 4.19 12.60
N ASN A 83 -64.48 3.96 11.65
CA ASN A 83 -64.10 3.32 10.37
C ASN A 83 -63.75 4.31 9.24
N ASN A 84 -63.27 5.52 9.56
CA ASN A 84 -62.90 6.49 8.51
C ASN A 84 -61.56 7.23 8.74
N ASN A 85 -60.72 6.79 9.69
CA ASN A 85 -59.43 7.42 9.97
C ASN A 85 -58.20 6.62 9.48
N ASN A 86 -58.41 5.54 8.71
CA ASN A 86 -57.35 4.56 8.41
C ASN A 86 -56.37 4.99 7.30
N ASN A 87 -56.61 6.11 6.60
CA ASN A 87 -55.70 6.60 5.55
C ASN A 87 -54.82 7.78 5.97
N ASN A 88 -55.18 8.55 7.01
CA ASN A 88 -54.33 9.60 7.56
C ASN A 88 -53.41 9.09 8.68
N ASN A 89 -53.79 8.02 9.39
CA ASN A 89 -52.90 7.40 10.39
C ASN A 89 -51.66 6.75 9.78
N LYS A 90 -51.71 6.22 8.54
CA LYS A 90 -50.55 5.59 7.90
C LYS A 90 -49.37 6.54 7.64
N ARG A 91 -49.61 7.85 7.55
CA ARG A 91 -48.55 8.86 7.34
C ARG A 91 -47.97 9.39 8.65
N ASN A 92 -48.78 9.48 9.71
CA ASN A 92 -48.30 9.90 11.04
C ASN A 92 -47.61 8.76 11.83
N ILE A 93 -47.96 7.49 11.59
CA ILE A 93 -47.30 6.34 12.24
C ILE A 93 -45.82 6.24 11.84
N LYS A 94 -45.45 6.66 10.62
CA LYS A 94 -44.06 6.54 10.16
C LYS A 94 -43.08 7.48 10.88
N ALA A 95 -43.51 8.68 11.31
CA ALA A 95 -42.62 9.64 11.96
C ALA A 95 -42.32 9.26 13.42
N ASP A 96 -43.35 8.99 14.22
CA ASP A 96 -43.22 8.61 15.64
C ASP A 96 -42.47 7.29 15.83
N ASP A 97 -42.57 6.37 14.87
CA ASP A 97 -41.86 5.08 14.97
C ASP A 97 -40.40 5.14 14.53
N TRP A 98 -40.02 6.12 13.68
CA TRP A 98 -38.60 6.39 13.41
C TRP A 98 -37.91 7.06 14.60
N GLU A 99 -38.60 7.93 15.33
CA GLU A 99 -38.07 8.58 16.53
C GLU A 99 -37.66 7.54 17.60
N LYS A 100 -38.50 6.53 17.82
CA LYS A 100 -38.21 5.39 18.72
C LYS A 100 -36.98 4.60 18.29
N ILE A 101 -36.82 4.35 16.99
CA ILE A 101 -35.65 3.67 16.44
C ILE A 101 -34.39 4.53 16.61
N GLU A 102 -34.49 5.84 16.38
CA GLU A 102 -33.37 6.77 16.55
C GLU A 102 -32.95 6.91 18.03
N GLU A 103 -33.90 6.91 18.96
CA GLU A 103 -33.62 6.88 20.40
C GLU A 103 -32.94 5.56 20.80
N TRP A 104 -33.45 4.42 20.34
CA TRP A 104 -32.80 3.11 20.57
C TRP A 104 -31.39 3.03 19.97
N LEU A 105 -31.18 3.60 18.78
CA LEU A 105 -29.84 3.67 18.17
C LEU A 105 -28.92 4.58 18.99
N LYS A 106 -29.38 5.72 19.48
CA LYS A 106 -28.58 6.59 20.37
C LYS A 106 -28.18 5.87 21.66
N GLU A 107 -29.10 5.13 22.27
CA GLU A 107 -28.80 4.30 23.45
C GLU A 107 -27.80 3.19 23.12
N LEU A 108 -27.92 2.53 21.96
CA LEU A 108 -27.02 1.46 21.54
C LEU A 108 -25.58 1.94 21.32
N TYR A 109 -25.42 3.12 20.70
CA TYR A 109 -24.11 3.68 20.34
C TYR A 109 -23.47 4.52 21.46
N ASN A 110 -24.13 4.73 22.61
CA ASN A 110 -23.55 5.37 23.82
C ASN A 110 -22.69 6.63 23.54
N GLY A 111 -23.14 7.51 22.64
CA GLY A 111 -22.46 8.75 22.28
C GLY A 111 -21.54 8.69 21.06
N GLU A 112 -21.38 7.54 20.42
CA GLU A 112 -20.79 7.45 19.06
C GLU A 112 -21.80 7.87 17.99
N PRO A 113 -21.33 8.47 16.87
CA PRO A 113 -22.23 8.88 15.79
C PRO A 113 -22.89 7.65 15.16
N VAL A 114 -24.23 7.63 15.15
CA VAL A 114 -25.01 6.58 14.49
C VAL A 114 -24.62 6.55 13.00
N PRO A 115 -24.22 5.38 12.46
CA PRO A 115 -23.87 5.26 11.05
C PRO A 115 -25.01 5.74 10.14
N LEU A 116 -24.66 6.41 9.05
CA LEU A 116 -25.66 6.86 8.06
C LEU A 116 -26.36 5.64 7.46
N TYR A 117 -27.69 5.63 7.51
CA TYR A 117 -28.52 4.59 6.92
C TYR A 117 -29.62 5.22 6.07
N GLU A 118 -30.03 4.51 5.03
CA GLU A 118 -31.13 4.94 4.17
C GLU A 118 -32.47 4.68 4.86
N LYS A 119 -33.31 5.71 4.94
CA LYS A 119 -34.66 5.63 5.52
C LYS A 119 -35.65 4.97 4.54
N ASN A 120 -35.39 3.70 4.21
CA ASN A 120 -36.25 2.88 3.35
C ASN A 120 -37.21 2.04 4.20
N GLU A 121 -38.34 1.58 3.63
CA GLU A 121 -39.35 0.78 4.34
C GLU A 121 -38.80 -0.59 4.78
N GLU A 122 -37.89 -1.17 4.01
CA GLU A 122 -37.15 -2.38 4.36
C GLU A 122 -36.20 -2.14 5.55
N THR A 123 -35.47 -1.01 5.53
CA THR A 123 -34.58 -0.60 6.64
C THR A 123 -35.38 -0.36 7.92
N TYR A 124 -36.56 0.28 7.80
CA TYR A 124 -37.48 0.47 8.92
C TYR A 124 -37.93 -0.88 9.51
N TYR A 125 -38.36 -1.82 8.68
CA TYR A 125 -38.83 -3.12 9.14
C TYR A 125 -37.71 -3.93 9.81
N ALA A 126 -36.50 -3.90 9.23
CA ALA A 126 -35.33 -4.56 9.81
C ALA A 126 -34.94 -3.94 11.16
N LEU A 127 -34.82 -2.61 11.24
CA LEU A 127 -34.44 -1.90 12.46
C LEU A 127 -35.50 -1.99 13.55
N SER A 128 -36.78 -1.84 13.22
CA SER A 128 -37.88 -2.01 14.19
C SER A 128 -37.92 -3.44 14.74
N THR A 129 -37.72 -4.46 13.88
CA THR A 129 -37.66 -5.85 14.33
C THR A 129 -36.47 -6.09 15.27
N MET A 130 -35.29 -5.54 14.94
CA MET A 130 -34.11 -5.62 15.81
C MET A 130 -34.32 -4.87 17.14
N MET A 131 -34.92 -3.69 17.09
CA MET A 131 -35.27 -2.88 18.26
C MET A 131 -36.19 -3.67 19.20
N TRP A 132 -37.31 -4.19 18.70
CA TRP A 132 -38.25 -4.95 19.54
C TRP A 132 -37.62 -6.20 20.15
N LYS A 133 -36.81 -6.94 19.38
CA LYS A 133 -36.05 -8.09 19.90
C LYS A 133 -35.04 -7.69 20.96
N SER A 134 -34.33 -6.58 20.76
CA SER A 134 -33.36 -6.06 21.74
C SER A 134 -34.06 -5.61 23.02
N ILE A 135 -35.18 -4.90 22.91
CA ILE A 135 -35.98 -4.47 24.06
C ILE A 135 -36.55 -5.67 24.82
N GLU A 136 -37.11 -6.66 24.12
CA GLU A 136 -37.61 -7.90 24.73
C GLU A 136 -36.50 -8.65 25.47
N GLN A 137 -35.34 -8.83 24.85
CA GLN A 137 -34.20 -9.48 25.49
C GLN A 137 -33.68 -8.69 26.69
N ASN A 138 -33.53 -7.38 26.57
CA ASN A 138 -33.05 -6.52 27.66
C ASN A 138 -34.02 -6.50 28.85
N THR A 139 -35.33 -6.44 28.58
CA THR A 139 -36.36 -6.50 29.63
C THR A 139 -36.38 -7.87 30.31
N PHE A 140 -36.32 -8.97 29.54
CA PHE A 140 -36.22 -10.32 30.09
C PHE A 140 -34.95 -10.53 30.94
N LEU A 141 -33.80 -10.03 30.46
CA LEU A 141 -32.54 -10.07 31.19
C LEU A 141 -32.63 -9.26 32.49
N LYS A 142 -33.26 -8.08 32.46
CA LYS A 142 -33.47 -7.25 33.64
C LYS A 142 -34.36 -7.93 34.68
N ILE A 143 -35.46 -8.55 34.25
CA ILE A 143 -36.37 -9.31 35.12
C ILE A 143 -35.63 -10.51 35.72
N THR A 144 -35.00 -11.33 34.87
CA THR A 144 -34.28 -12.55 35.29
C THR A 144 -33.13 -12.22 36.25
N LYS A 145 -32.35 -11.17 35.96
CA LYS A 145 -31.29 -10.69 36.87
C LYS A 145 -31.86 -10.20 38.19
N GLY A 146 -33.00 -9.52 38.17
CA GLY A 146 -33.72 -9.09 39.37
C GLY A 146 -34.19 -10.27 40.22
N ASP A 147 -34.84 -11.25 39.60
CA ASP A 147 -35.36 -12.44 40.26
C ASP A 147 -34.26 -13.30 40.87
N ILE A 148 -33.16 -13.52 40.12
CA ILE A 148 -31.98 -14.23 40.63
C ILE A 148 -31.40 -13.49 41.84
N ARG A 149 -31.27 -12.15 41.78
CA ARG A 149 -30.75 -11.35 42.88
C ARG A 149 -31.64 -11.44 44.12
N ASN A 150 -32.96 -11.37 43.95
CA ASN A 150 -33.92 -11.48 45.04
C ASN A 150 -33.88 -12.87 45.68
N LYS A 151 -33.83 -13.93 44.85
CA LYS A 151 -33.72 -15.31 45.33
C LYS A 151 -32.42 -15.54 46.11
N LEU A 152 -31.29 -15.08 45.58
CA LEU A 152 -30.00 -15.16 46.28
C LEU A 152 -30.04 -14.43 47.61
N LYS A 153 -30.59 -13.21 47.64
CA LYS A 153 -30.75 -12.44 48.88
C LYS A 153 -31.55 -13.22 49.93
N LEU A 154 -32.67 -13.81 49.55
CA LEU A 154 -33.51 -14.60 50.44
C LEU A 154 -32.78 -15.84 50.97
N GLU A 155 -32.04 -16.56 50.12
CA GLU A 155 -31.21 -17.71 50.51
C GLU A 155 -30.14 -17.30 51.54
N TYR A 156 -29.49 -16.16 51.32
CA TYR A 156 -28.49 -15.62 52.25
C TYR A 156 -29.12 -15.17 53.59
N GLU A 157 -30.29 -14.55 53.57
CA GLU A 157 -31.04 -14.19 54.79
C GLU A 157 -31.42 -15.43 55.60
N ILE A 158 -31.98 -16.46 54.95
CA ILE A 158 -32.35 -17.73 55.61
C ILE A 158 -31.11 -18.41 56.22
N LYS A 159 -29.99 -18.45 55.49
CA LYS A 159 -28.72 -19.00 56.00
C LYS A 159 -28.19 -18.18 57.18
N ALA A 160 -28.21 -16.86 57.08
CA ALA A 160 -27.76 -15.97 58.15
C ALA A 160 -28.58 -16.16 59.43
N GLU A 161 -29.90 -16.29 59.33
CA GLU A 161 -30.77 -16.59 60.47
C GLU A 161 -30.44 -17.94 61.11
N LYS A 162 -30.21 -18.98 60.30
CA LYS A 162 -29.78 -20.30 60.79
C LYS A 162 -28.47 -20.20 61.58
N TYR A 163 -27.45 -19.54 61.01
CA TYR A 163 -26.17 -19.36 61.69
C TYR A 163 -26.28 -18.49 62.94
N GLN A 164 -27.10 -17.43 62.93
CA GLN A 164 -27.33 -16.59 64.10
C GLN A 164 -27.96 -17.39 65.25
N LYS A 165 -28.92 -18.28 64.95
CA LYS A 165 -29.54 -19.17 65.95
C LYS A 165 -28.51 -20.13 66.56
N ILE A 166 -27.62 -20.70 65.75
CA ILE A 166 -26.53 -21.59 66.20
C ILE A 166 -25.50 -20.83 67.04
N LEU A 167 -25.11 -19.63 66.62
CA LEU A 167 -24.14 -18.81 67.37
C LEU A 167 -24.72 -18.35 68.72
N ASN A 168 -26.01 -18.02 68.75
CA ASN A 168 -26.71 -17.65 69.97
C ASN A 168 -26.80 -18.82 70.96
N SER A 169 -27.00 -20.07 70.50
CA SER A 169 -27.03 -21.24 71.40
C SER A 169 -25.66 -21.55 72.02
N ILE A 170 -24.56 -21.13 71.37
CA ILE A 170 -23.18 -21.28 71.85
C ILE A 170 -22.75 -20.06 72.70
N GLY A 171 -23.57 -19.01 72.81
CA GLY A 171 -23.26 -17.78 73.55
C GLY A 171 -22.30 -16.81 72.84
N LEU A 172 -22.00 -17.05 71.56
CA LEU A 172 -21.17 -16.19 70.72
C LEU A 172 -22.04 -15.17 70.00
N ASN A 173 -22.38 -14.09 70.68
CA ASN A 173 -23.18 -13.03 70.08
C ASN A 173 -22.30 -11.95 69.42
N LYS A 174 -22.79 -11.27 68.38
CA LYS A 174 -22.02 -10.24 67.64
C LYS A 174 -21.51 -9.12 68.58
N SER A 175 -22.20 -8.86 69.68
CA SER A 175 -21.80 -7.90 70.72
C SER A 175 -20.65 -8.40 71.61
N SER A 176 -20.52 -9.70 71.88
CA SER A 176 -19.50 -10.26 72.79
C SER A 176 -18.12 -10.45 72.16
N LEU A 177 -18.00 -10.33 70.83
CA LEU A 177 -16.72 -10.47 70.14
C LEU A 177 -15.76 -9.29 70.42
N PRO A 178 -14.47 -9.56 70.73
CA PRO A 178 -13.41 -8.56 70.80
C PRO A 178 -13.29 -7.71 69.53
N LEU A 179 -13.03 -6.41 69.70
CA LEU A 179 -12.92 -5.44 68.59
C LEU A 179 -11.87 -5.83 67.54
N ALA A 180 -10.76 -6.43 67.97
CA ALA A 180 -9.69 -6.89 67.07
C ALA A 180 -10.17 -8.00 66.11
N ILE A 181 -11.04 -8.90 66.58
CA ILE A 181 -11.59 -9.99 65.77
C ILE A 181 -12.62 -9.45 64.78
N LYS A 182 -13.47 -8.51 65.22
CA LYS A 182 -14.44 -7.82 64.34
C LYS A 182 -13.75 -7.14 63.15
N LYS A 183 -12.65 -6.41 63.39
CA LYS A 183 -11.87 -5.75 62.32
C LYS A 183 -11.24 -6.74 61.34
N LYS A 184 -10.74 -7.89 61.82
CA LYS A 184 -10.19 -8.92 60.93
C LYS A 184 -11.25 -9.60 60.09
N LEU A 185 -12.41 -9.90 60.68
CA LEU A 185 -13.55 -10.47 59.96
C LEU A 185 -14.12 -9.49 58.94
N SER A 186 -14.23 -8.20 59.26
CA SER A 186 -14.67 -7.20 58.28
C SER A 186 -13.70 -7.10 57.11
N ALA A 187 -12.39 -7.07 57.37
CA ALA A 187 -11.37 -7.07 56.32
C ALA A 187 -11.42 -8.33 55.44
N LEU A 188 -11.67 -9.50 56.04
CA LEU A 188 -11.84 -10.76 55.31
C LEU A 188 -13.08 -10.72 54.39
N VAL A 189 -14.20 -10.20 54.90
CA VAL A 189 -15.43 -10.01 54.13
C VAL A 189 -15.20 -9.03 52.98
N GLU A 190 -14.54 -7.90 53.23
CA GLU A 190 -14.18 -6.93 52.19
C GLU A 190 -13.32 -7.57 51.10
N LEU A 191 -12.36 -8.42 51.48
CA LEU A 191 -11.48 -9.10 50.53
C LEU A 191 -12.25 -10.11 49.67
N ILE A 192 -13.19 -10.84 50.26
CA ILE A 192 -14.07 -11.79 49.55
C ILE A 192 -15.05 -11.07 48.63
N MET A 193 -15.63 -9.96 49.09
CA MET A 193 -16.50 -9.12 48.27
C MET A 193 -15.73 -8.54 47.08
N LYS A 194 -14.47 -8.14 47.27
CA LYS A 194 -13.61 -7.62 46.21
C LYS A 194 -13.15 -8.69 45.22
N LEU A 195 -13.03 -9.94 45.67
CA LEU A 195 -12.73 -11.10 44.83
C LEU A 195 -13.99 -11.76 44.25
N GLU A 196 -15.18 -11.25 44.57
CA GLU A 196 -16.48 -11.78 44.14
C GLU A 196 -16.67 -13.29 44.46
N LEU A 197 -16.21 -13.72 45.64
CA LEU A 197 -16.28 -15.13 46.05
C LEU A 197 -17.52 -15.42 46.92
N ASP A 198 -18.10 -16.60 46.71
CA ASP A 198 -19.27 -17.08 47.47
C ASP A 198 -18.91 -17.78 48.79
N THR A 199 -17.66 -18.23 48.95
CA THR A 199 -17.20 -19.01 50.11
C THR A 199 -15.92 -18.47 50.74
N PHE A 200 -15.77 -18.71 52.05
CA PHE A 200 -14.55 -18.40 52.82
C PHE A 200 -13.48 -19.52 52.69
N GLU A 201 -13.61 -20.40 51.69
CA GLU A 201 -12.70 -21.51 51.51
C GLU A 201 -11.33 -21.01 51.06
N LEU A 202 -10.28 -21.50 51.75
CA LEU A 202 -8.91 -21.11 51.46
C LEU A 202 -8.51 -21.41 50.01
N GLY A 203 -8.98 -22.54 49.46
CA GLY A 203 -8.73 -22.93 48.07
C GLY A 203 -9.30 -21.91 47.09
N SER A 204 -10.58 -21.54 47.23
CA SER A 204 -11.23 -20.53 46.39
C SER A 204 -10.55 -19.16 46.49
N LEU A 205 -10.14 -18.76 47.70
CA LEU A 205 -9.38 -17.52 47.91
C LEU A 205 -8.02 -17.56 47.20
N GLN A 206 -7.28 -18.68 47.32
CA GLN A 206 -5.98 -18.85 46.68
C GLN A 206 -6.11 -18.85 45.16
N THR A 207 -7.09 -19.55 44.61
CA THR A 207 -7.35 -19.56 43.16
C THR A 207 -7.68 -18.16 42.65
N ALA A 208 -8.59 -17.42 43.30
CA ALA A 208 -8.94 -16.07 42.90
C ALA A 208 -7.76 -15.08 43.00
N ILE A 209 -6.88 -15.25 43.99
CA ILE A 209 -5.64 -14.46 44.10
C ILE A 209 -4.67 -14.83 42.97
N CYS A 210 -4.51 -16.11 42.66
CA CYS A 210 -3.68 -16.58 41.54
C CYS A 210 -4.22 -16.05 40.20
N ASP A 211 -5.52 -16.16 39.96
CA ASP A 211 -6.17 -15.67 38.74
C ASP A 211 -5.99 -14.16 38.59
N ASN A 212 -6.19 -13.38 39.66
CA ASN A 212 -5.92 -11.94 39.65
C ASN A 212 -4.45 -11.60 39.38
N ASN A 213 -3.52 -12.42 39.88
CA ASN A 213 -2.11 -12.24 39.59
C ASN A 213 -1.79 -12.57 38.12
N ILE A 214 -2.38 -13.62 37.56
CA ILE A 214 -2.25 -14.00 36.15
C ILE A 214 -2.82 -12.90 35.26
N THR A 215 -4.04 -12.43 35.52
CA THR A 215 -4.66 -11.34 34.75
C THR A 215 -3.83 -10.06 34.84
N ARG A 216 -3.29 -9.73 36.02
CA ARG A 216 -2.38 -8.60 36.20
C ARG A 216 -1.10 -8.73 35.38
N ILE A 217 -0.49 -9.92 35.33
CA ILE A 217 0.71 -10.17 34.51
C ILE A 217 0.38 -10.05 33.03
N ASN A 218 -0.72 -10.66 32.57
CA ASN A 218 -1.16 -10.59 31.18
C ASN A 218 -1.47 -9.15 30.76
N ASN A 219 -2.14 -8.37 31.61
CA ASN A 219 -2.42 -6.96 31.33
C ASN A 219 -1.12 -6.14 31.25
N LYS A 220 -0.14 -6.40 32.14
CA LYS A 220 1.18 -5.76 32.04
C LYS A 220 1.90 -6.09 30.73
N GLN A 221 1.79 -7.32 30.23
CA GLN A 221 2.36 -7.70 28.94
C GLN A 221 1.65 -6.98 27.78
N LYS A 222 0.32 -6.93 27.79
CA LYS A 222 -0.46 -6.18 26.79
C LYS A 222 -0.10 -4.70 26.76
N ILE A 223 0.07 -4.07 27.92
CA ILE A 223 0.50 -2.67 28.04
C ILE A 223 1.88 -2.48 27.38
N LYS A 224 2.85 -3.37 27.66
CA LYS A 224 4.18 -3.29 27.02
C LYS A 224 4.12 -3.43 25.51
N GLU A 225 3.27 -4.33 25.00
CA GLU A 225 3.08 -4.51 23.55
C GLU A 225 2.47 -3.24 22.92
N GLN A 226 1.46 -2.65 23.56
CA GLN A 226 0.86 -1.40 23.13
C GLN A 226 1.87 -0.23 23.17
N GLU A 227 2.70 -0.15 24.20
CA GLU A 227 3.78 0.85 24.29
C GLU A 227 4.79 0.70 23.14
N LYS A 228 5.12 -0.53 22.73
CA LYS A 228 5.99 -0.79 21.58
C LYS A 228 5.35 -0.31 20.28
N GLN A 229 4.08 -0.65 20.05
CA GLN A 229 3.32 -0.20 18.87
C GLN A 229 3.22 1.34 18.81
N ILE A 230 2.99 2.00 19.95
CA ILE A 230 2.96 3.46 20.02
C ILE A 230 4.32 4.06 19.62
N LYS A 231 5.43 3.50 20.10
CA LYS A 231 6.77 3.96 19.72
C LYS A 231 7.03 3.82 18.22
N GLU A 232 6.63 2.70 17.63
CA GLU A 232 6.76 2.46 16.19
C GLU A 232 5.91 3.43 15.36
N LEU A 233 4.66 3.66 15.76
CA LEU A 233 3.82 4.67 15.11
C LEU A 233 4.40 6.08 15.25
N GLN A 234 5.05 6.40 16.37
CA GLN A 234 5.72 7.68 16.55
C GLN A 234 6.94 7.85 15.63
N THR A 235 7.75 6.80 15.42
CA THR A 235 8.88 6.86 14.49
C THR A 235 8.41 7.01 13.05
N GLN A 236 7.37 6.25 12.65
CA GLN A 236 6.74 6.38 11.33
C GLN A 236 6.12 7.77 11.12
N LYS A 237 5.44 8.32 12.12
CA LYS A 237 4.91 9.69 12.06
C LYS A 237 6.03 10.71 11.85
N LYS A 238 7.17 10.54 12.51
CA LYS A 238 8.32 11.44 12.38
C LYS A 238 8.95 11.35 10.99
N SER A 239 9.13 10.14 10.45
CA SER A 239 9.67 9.97 9.08
C SER A 239 8.73 10.55 8.04
N LEU A 240 7.42 10.30 8.15
CA LEU A 240 6.42 10.85 7.26
C LEU A 240 6.36 12.38 7.32
N SER A 241 6.50 12.96 8.53
CA SER A 241 6.59 14.41 8.69
C SER A 241 7.83 15.00 8.01
N ASN A 242 8.97 14.33 8.06
CA ASN A 242 10.17 14.75 7.34
C ASN A 242 9.98 14.66 5.83
N ASN A 243 9.40 13.57 5.33
CA ASN A 243 9.09 13.40 3.91
C ASN A 243 8.11 14.47 3.41
N LEU A 244 7.10 14.83 4.21
CA LEU A 244 6.19 15.92 3.88
C LEU A 244 6.90 17.28 3.81
N LYS A 245 7.86 17.55 4.70
CA LYS A 245 8.68 18.76 4.62
C LYS A 245 9.53 18.78 3.36
N LEU A 246 10.17 17.66 3.02
CA LEU A 246 10.96 17.52 1.80
C LEU A 246 10.09 17.75 0.56
N LEU A 247 8.92 17.12 0.49
CA LEU A 247 8.00 17.31 -0.64
C LEU A 247 7.53 18.75 -0.77
N LYS A 248 7.25 19.44 0.35
CA LYS A 248 6.91 20.87 0.32
C LYS A 248 8.06 21.73 -0.19
N ASN A 249 9.30 21.43 0.19
CA ASN A 249 10.46 22.16 -0.31
C ASN A 249 10.63 21.95 -1.83
N ILE A 250 10.50 20.71 -2.29
CA ILE A 250 10.55 20.38 -3.72
C ILE A 250 9.45 21.13 -4.48
N LEU A 251 8.23 21.16 -3.94
CA LEU A 251 7.11 21.87 -4.56
C LEU A 251 7.38 23.38 -4.65
N LEU A 252 7.90 23.99 -3.57
CA LEU A 252 8.34 25.40 -3.58
C LEU A 252 9.46 25.66 -4.59
N GLU A 253 10.42 24.74 -4.73
CA GLU A 253 11.46 24.84 -5.77
C GLU A 253 10.85 24.77 -7.18
N TYR A 254 9.87 23.90 -7.42
CA TYR A 254 9.17 23.84 -8.69
C TYR A 254 8.35 25.10 -8.98
N GLU A 255 7.60 25.61 -8.00
CA GLU A 255 6.83 26.87 -8.14
C GLU A 255 7.76 28.05 -8.46
N ASN A 256 8.90 28.16 -7.77
CA ASN A 256 9.88 29.22 -8.06
C ASN A 256 10.53 29.07 -9.45
N ASN A 257 10.67 27.84 -9.95
CA ASN A 257 11.26 27.56 -11.26
C ASN A 257 10.21 27.47 -12.38
N GLU A 258 8.92 27.66 -12.09
CA GLU A 258 7.83 27.52 -13.05
C GLU A 258 7.96 28.51 -14.21
N GLU A 259 8.32 29.77 -13.90
CA GLU A 259 8.50 30.82 -14.90
C GLU A 259 9.69 30.53 -15.83
N ILE A 260 10.81 30.05 -15.27
CA ILE A 260 12.01 29.69 -16.05
C ILE A 260 11.71 28.47 -16.95
N CYS A 261 11.03 27.46 -16.42
CA CYS A 261 10.61 26.30 -17.19
C CYS A 261 9.64 26.68 -18.31
N SER A 262 8.69 27.58 -18.04
CA SER A 262 7.73 28.07 -19.04
C SER A 262 8.42 28.79 -20.18
N GLN A 263 9.35 29.70 -19.86
CA GLN A 263 10.16 30.38 -20.88
C GLN A 263 10.95 29.39 -21.74
N ARG A 264 11.60 28.39 -21.12
CA ARG A 264 12.36 27.38 -21.85
C ARG A 264 11.48 26.49 -22.74
N ILE A 265 10.27 26.17 -22.30
CA ILE A 265 9.28 25.44 -23.08
C ILE A 265 8.85 26.28 -24.29
N GLU A 266 8.58 27.57 -24.12
CA GLU A 266 8.25 28.48 -25.22
C GLU A 266 9.38 28.58 -26.26
N GLU A 267 10.64 28.69 -25.80
CA GLU A 267 11.81 28.65 -26.68
C GLU A 267 11.89 27.35 -27.49
N TRP A 268 11.68 26.20 -26.84
CA TRP A 268 11.68 24.91 -27.53
C TRP A 268 10.55 24.78 -28.53
N ILE A 269 9.36 25.29 -28.22
CA ILE A 269 8.23 25.33 -29.15
C ILE A 269 8.59 26.19 -30.37
N SER A 270 9.11 27.40 -30.16
CA SER A 270 9.51 28.30 -31.25
C SER A 270 10.60 27.70 -32.13
N ASN A 271 11.63 27.11 -31.53
CA ASN A 271 12.71 26.43 -32.26
C ASN A 271 12.19 25.23 -33.06
N THR A 272 11.30 24.43 -32.50
CA THR A 272 10.71 23.28 -33.18
C THR A 272 9.85 23.72 -34.36
N GLN A 273 9.05 24.79 -34.21
CA GLN A 273 8.28 25.38 -35.31
C GLN A 273 9.20 25.90 -36.43
N MET A 274 10.32 26.52 -36.08
CA MET A 274 11.31 26.96 -37.07
C MET A 274 11.93 25.77 -37.83
N LEU A 275 12.21 24.67 -37.14
CA LEU A 275 12.73 23.45 -37.76
C LEU A 275 11.69 22.80 -38.67
N ASP A 276 10.42 22.72 -38.27
CA ASP A 276 9.31 22.22 -39.09
C ASP A 276 9.11 23.06 -40.36
N HIS A 277 9.25 24.39 -40.26
CA HIS A 277 9.21 25.26 -41.44
C HIS A 277 10.37 24.99 -42.40
N LYS A 278 11.59 24.79 -41.87
CA LYS A 278 12.76 24.45 -42.69
C LYS A 278 12.64 23.07 -43.33
N GLU A 279 12.09 22.09 -42.62
CA GLU A 279 11.81 20.76 -43.15
C GLU A 279 10.90 20.86 -44.37
N LYS A 280 9.76 21.55 -44.24
CA LYS A 280 8.84 21.80 -45.36
C LYS A 280 9.51 22.53 -46.53
N GLU A 281 10.34 23.54 -46.24
CA GLU A 281 11.09 24.23 -47.28
C GLU A 281 12.06 23.29 -48.02
N TYR A 282 12.77 22.42 -47.29
CA TYR A 282 13.66 21.44 -47.89
C TYR A 282 12.89 20.38 -48.70
N GLU A 283 11.73 19.93 -48.23
CA GLU A 283 10.87 19.02 -48.98
C GLU A 283 10.39 19.66 -50.30
N GLU A 284 9.95 20.92 -50.27
CA GLU A 284 9.58 21.67 -51.47
C GLU A 284 10.76 21.84 -52.44
N ARG A 285 11.96 22.13 -51.92
CA ARG A 285 13.19 22.21 -52.74
C ARG A 285 13.55 20.86 -53.36
N ILE A 286 13.41 19.76 -52.64
CA ILE A 286 13.62 18.41 -53.18
C ILE A 286 12.58 18.09 -54.24
N LEU A 287 11.30 18.42 -54.00
CA LEU A 287 10.21 18.19 -54.95
C LEU A 287 10.40 19.00 -56.24
N THR A 288 10.74 20.29 -56.12
CA THR A 288 11.05 21.14 -57.27
C THR A 288 12.30 20.69 -58.02
N GLY A 289 13.32 20.20 -57.31
CA GLY A 289 14.49 19.57 -57.92
C GLY A 289 14.13 18.32 -58.72
N ARG A 290 13.31 17.43 -58.15
CA ARG A 290 12.82 16.21 -58.82
C ARG A 290 11.95 16.53 -60.04
N THR A 291 11.04 17.49 -59.94
CA THR A 291 10.20 17.88 -61.09
C THR A 291 11.01 18.53 -62.21
N ARG A 292 12.00 19.37 -61.88
CA ARG A 292 12.94 19.89 -62.89
C ARG A 292 13.71 18.78 -63.60
N LEU A 293 14.20 17.80 -62.84
CA LEU A 293 14.89 16.64 -63.42
C LEU A 293 13.99 15.85 -64.37
N ASN A 294 12.75 15.58 -63.96
CA ASN A 294 11.76 14.86 -64.77
C ASN A 294 11.33 15.66 -66.02
N ASN A 295 11.30 17.00 -65.94
CA ASN A 295 10.96 17.85 -67.09
C ASN A 295 12.11 17.99 -68.10
N LEU A 296 13.36 17.90 -67.65
CA LEU A 296 14.56 17.98 -68.50
C LEU A 296 14.87 16.66 -69.20
N VAL A 297 14.42 15.52 -68.64
CA VAL A 297 14.71 14.19 -69.15
C VAL A 297 13.41 13.39 -69.26
N PRO A 298 12.91 13.09 -70.46
CA PRO A 298 11.81 12.14 -70.65
C PRO A 298 12.15 10.82 -69.95
N GLU A 299 11.20 10.20 -69.25
CA GLU A 299 11.40 9.01 -68.39
C GLU A 299 12.22 7.89 -69.06
N GLU A 300 12.14 7.74 -70.38
CA GLU A 300 12.94 6.79 -71.17
C GLU A 300 14.47 7.02 -71.07
N SER A 301 14.92 8.27 -70.97
CA SER A 301 16.35 8.61 -70.84
C SER A 301 16.86 8.56 -69.39
N LEU A 302 15.97 8.65 -68.39
CA LEU A 302 16.29 8.41 -66.98
C LEU A 302 16.52 6.91 -66.71
N SER A 303 15.81 6.03 -67.44
CA SER A 303 16.08 4.59 -67.44
C SER A 303 17.50 4.27 -67.91
N LEU A 304 17.99 4.97 -68.95
CA LEU A 304 19.37 4.86 -69.44
C LEU A 304 20.43 5.42 -68.48
N LEU A 305 20.05 6.32 -67.57
CA LEU A 305 20.92 6.87 -66.52
C LEU A 305 20.88 6.05 -65.23
N GLN A 306 20.11 4.95 -65.19
CA GLN A 306 20.15 4.05 -64.06
C GLN A 306 21.57 3.49 -63.94
N PHE A 307 22.08 3.51 -62.70
CA PHE A 307 23.42 3.06 -62.36
C PHE A 307 23.75 1.68 -62.97
N ASN A 308 22.76 0.78 -63.03
CA ASN A 308 22.92 -0.55 -63.60
C ASN A 308 23.22 -0.53 -65.11
N VAL A 309 22.50 0.27 -65.90
CA VAL A 309 22.71 0.42 -67.34
C VAL A 309 24.05 1.11 -67.62
N LEU A 310 24.41 2.10 -66.81
CA LEU A 310 25.70 2.78 -66.93
C LEU A 310 26.87 1.84 -66.62
N ASN A 311 26.71 0.99 -65.60
CA ASN A 311 27.71 -0.01 -65.22
C ASN A 311 27.84 -1.11 -66.30
N GLU A 312 26.73 -1.48 -66.96
CA GLU A 312 26.78 -2.37 -68.13
C GLU A 312 27.56 -1.74 -69.29
N ILE A 313 27.32 -0.46 -69.59
CA ILE A 313 28.06 0.27 -70.63
C ILE A 313 29.55 0.39 -70.25
N GLU A 314 29.86 0.65 -68.99
CA GLU A 314 31.24 0.74 -68.49
C GLU A 314 31.98 -0.59 -68.61
N ASN A 315 31.30 -1.71 -68.29
CA ASN A 315 31.84 -3.05 -68.51
C ASN A 315 32.09 -3.33 -70.01
N ILE A 316 31.14 -2.97 -70.89
CA ILE A 316 31.32 -3.11 -72.34
C ILE A 316 32.52 -2.29 -72.84
N ILE A 317 32.69 -1.06 -72.34
CA ILE A 317 33.85 -0.22 -72.69
C ILE A 317 35.16 -0.85 -72.18
N SER A 318 35.15 -1.45 -70.98
CA SER A 318 36.30 -2.16 -70.43
C SER A 318 36.69 -3.35 -71.31
N ASP A 319 35.73 -4.20 -71.68
CA ASP A 319 35.94 -5.36 -72.53
C ASP A 319 36.48 -4.97 -73.92
N LEU A 320 35.89 -3.93 -74.53
CA LEU A 320 36.36 -3.41 -75.82
C LEU A 320 37.78 -2.85 -75.73
N ASN A 321 38.14 -2.18 -74.62
CA ASN A 321 39.49 -1.69 -74.42
C ASN A 321 40.50 -2.82 -74.24
N GLU A 322 40.13 -3.91 -73.54
CA GLU A 322 40.97 -5.09 -73.42
C GLU A 322 41.19 -5.76 -74.79
N GLU A 323 40.13 -5.89 -75.60
CA GLU A 323 40.23 -6.43 -76.96
C GLU A 323 41.11 -5.55 -77.87
N ILE A 324 40.97 -4.23 -77.79
CA ILE A 324 41.83 -3.28 -78.52
C ILE A 324 43.28 -3.43 -78.07
N ASN A 325 43.53 -3.61 -76.77
CA ASN A 325 44.88 -3.75 -76.24
C ASN A 325 45.52 -5.07 -76.70
N GLU A 326 44.79 -6.18 -76.68
CA GLU A 326 45.26 -7.44 -77.27
C GLU A 326 45.62 -7.29 -78.74
N LYS A 327 44.74 -6.67 -79.53
CA LYS A 327 44.96 -6.43 -80.95
C LYS A 327 46.19 -5.54 -81.19
N ARG A 328 46.36 -4.47 -80.40
CA ARG A 328 47.56 -3.61 -80.45
C ARG A 328 48.82 -4.38 -80.11
N ASN A 329 48.81 -5.21 -79.06
CA ASN A 329 49.96 -6.03 -78.68
C ASN A 329 50.36 -7.00 -79.80
N ARG A 330 49.39 -7.62 -80.48
CA ARG A 330 49.65 -8.46 -81.65
C ARG A 330 50.28 -7.67 -82.80
N VAL A 331 49.74 -6.50 -83.12
CA VAL A 331 50.30 -5.64 -84.18
C VAL A 331 51.73 -5.21 -83.85
N MET A 332 51.98 -4.71 -82.63
CA MET A 332 53.33 -4.34 -82.19
C MET A 332 54.31 -5.51 -82.29
N SER A 333 53.89 -6.72 -81.88
CA SER A 333 54.73 -7.91 -82.00
C SER A 333 55.09 -8.26 -83.45
N ILE A 334 54.25 -7.91 -84.42
CA ILE A 334 54.52 -8.15 -85.84
C ILE A 334 55.42 -7.03 -86.40
N GLU A 335 55.23 -5.79 -85.95
CA GLU A 335 55.99 -4.62 -86.40
C GLU A 335 57.45 -4.64 -85.93
N ASP A 336 57.73 -5.20 -84.75
CA ASP A 336 59.09 -5.35 -84.22
C ASP A 336 59.95 -6.39 -84.97
N LEU A 337 59.32 -7.25 -85.78
CA LEU A 337 60.00 -8.29 -86.57
C LEU A 337 60.32 -7.82 -87.99
N PRO A 338 61.58 -8.00 -88.47
CA PRO A 338 61.93 -7.73 -89.87
C PRO A 338 61.14 -8.61 -90.84
N SER A 339 60.75 -8.07 -92.00
CA SER A 339 59.91 -8.77 -93.00
C SER A 339 60.58 -10.00 -93.65
N ASP A 340 61.90 -10.18 -93.49
CA ASP A 340 62.65 -11.34 -93.96
C ASP A 340 62.78 -12.40 -92.84
N MET A 341 62.24 -13.60 -93.09
CA MET A 341 62.13 -14.69 -92.11
C MET A 341 63.48 -15.19 -91.59
N ALA A 342 64.56 -15.08 -92.37
CA ALA A 342 65.90 -15.45 -91.93
C ALA A 342 66.46 -14.43 -90.92
N LEU A 343 66.26 -13.14 -91.20
CA LEU A 343 66.73 -12.03 -90.36
C LEU A 343 65.96 -11.95 -89.04
N ALA A 344 64.66 -12.22 -89.08
CA ALA A 344 63.82 -12.28 -87.88
C ALA A 344 64.25 -13.38 -86.91
N LYS A 345 64.64 -14.57 -87.41
CA LYS A 345 65.17 -15.66 -86.57
C LYS A 345 66.50 -15.30 -85.91
N LEU A 346 67.38 -14.59 -86.62
CA LEU A 346 68.64 -14.10 -86.07
C LEU A 346 68.39 -13.08 -84.95
N LYS A 347 67.54 -12.08 -85.20
CA LYS A 347 67.18 -11.05 -84.20
C LYS A 347 66.47 -11.63 -82.99
N TYR A 348 65.62 -12.65 -83.17
CA TYR A 348 65.03 -13.40 -82.06
C TYR A 348 66.08 -14.15 -81.24
N ALA A 349 67.04 -14.82 -81.88
CA ALA A 349 68.11 -15.53 -81.19
C ALA A 349 69.01 -14.57 -80.41
N GLU A 350 69.35 -13.42 -80.98
CA GLU A 350 70.10 -12.35 -80.32
C GLU A 350 69.34 -11.78 -79.12
N ALA A 351 68.06 -11.42 -79.30
CA ALA A 351 67.21 -10.94 -78.22
C ALA A 351 67.03 -11.98 -77.10
N LYS A 352 66.91 -13.27 -77.46
CA LYS A 352 66.83 -14.38 -76.49
C LYS A 352 68.14 -14.53 -75.71
N GLN A 353 69.29 -14.35 -76.37
CA GLN A 353 70.58 -14.38 -75.71
C GLN A 353 70.76 -13.18 -74.77
N GLN A 354 70.36 -11.99 -75.20
CA GLN A 354 70.36 -10.79 -74.37
C GLN A 354 69.41 -10.93 -73.16
N LEU A 355 68.24 -11.52 -73.35
CA LEU A 355 67.31 -11.85 -72.26
C LEU A 355 67.97 -12.78 -71.24
N GLU A 356 68.68 -13.81 -71.71
CA GLU A 356 69.33 -14.77 -70.83
C GLU A 356 70.49 -14.12 -70.05
N ILE A 357 71.25 -13.22 -70.69
CA ILE A 357 72.26 -12.41 -70.01
C ILE A 357 71.60 -11.52 -68.95
N LEU A 358 70.51 -10.82 -69.28
CA LEU A 358 69.79 -9.97 -68.34
C LEU A 358 69.14 -10.76 -67.20
N ARG A 359 68.68 -12.00 -67.45
CA ARG A 359 68.19 -12.91 -66.42
C ARG A 359 69.31 -13.32 -65.47
N LYS A 360 70.48 -13.68 -65.99
CA LYS A 360 71.65 -13.96 -65.15
C LYS A 360 72.05 -12.74 -64.32
N ILE A 361 72.07 -11.54 -64.89
CA ILE A 361 72.33 -10.29 -64.15
C ILE A 361 71.26 -10.07 -63.07
N ARG A 362 69.99 -10.32 -63.37
CA ARG A 362 68.90 -10.24 -62.39
C ARG A 362 69.11 -11.23 -61.26
N GLU A 363 69.38 -12.49 -61.57
CA GLU A 363 69.62 -13.54 -60.58
C GLU A 363 70.86 -13.25 -59.73
N GLU A 364 71.91 -12.69 -60.32
CA GLU A 364 73.11 -12.27 -59.60
C GLU A 364 72.82 -11.07 -58.69
N LYS A 365 72.06 -10.07 -59.15
CA LYS A 365 71.56 -8.97 -58.31
C LYS A 365 70.66 -9.46 -57.18
N VAL A 366 69.78 -10.42 -57.45
CA VAL A 366 68.91 -11.04 -56.43
C VAL A 366 69.74 -11.84 -55.43
N LYS A 367 70.75 -12.59 -55.87
CA LYS A 367 71.70 -13.29 -54.98
C LYS A 367 72.53 -12.31 -54.14
N ASN A 368 72.97 -11.19 -54.71
CA ASN A 368 73.70 -10.15 -53.98
C ASN A 368 72.80 -9.44 -52.95
N MET A 369 71.53 -9.17 -53.29
CA MET A 369 70.55 -8.69 -52.30
C MET A 369 70.32 -9.72 -51.19
N ALA A 370 70.23 -11.02 -51.52
CA ALA A 370 70.06 -12.08 -50.52
C ALA A 370 71.29 -12.26 -49.61
N ARG A 371 72.52 -12.03 -50.11
CA ARG A 371 73.77 -12.04 -49.32
C ARG A 371 74.00 -10.78 -48.47
N GLN A 372 73.23 -9.71 -48.68
CA GLN A 372 73.25 -8.52 -47.81
C GLN A 372 72.26 -8.65 -46.63
N ILE A 373 71.44 -9.71 -46.62
CA ILE A 373 70.36 -9.92 -45.63
C ILE A 373 70.71 -11.06 -44.63
N PHE A 374 71.77 -11.84 -44.87
CA PHE A 374 72.40 -12.80 -43.95
C PHE A 374 73.89 -12.47 -43.80
#